data_AF-A0A094L0L9-F1
#
_entry.id   AF-A0A094L0L9-F1
#
_cell.length_a   1.000
_cell.length_b   1.000
_cell.length_c   1.000
_cell.angle_alpha   90.00
_cell.angle_beta   90.00
_cell.angle_gamma   90.00
#
_symmetry.space_group_name_H-M   'P 1'
#
loop_
_entity.id
_entity.type
_entity.pdbx_description
1 polymer ?
#
loop_
_entity_poly.entity_id
_entity_poly.type
_entity_poly.pdbx_seq_one_letter_code
_entity_poly.pdbx_strand_id
1 'polypeptide(L)'
;LLSSSHSSEEGESVLEQPLPERISFIRGFLQKHCKHKSATENLVSAQKLLEGEELALAKVAVLLLYHTSMSCKSPGDWNEFDYKTQVELASILRFVLDNEESLNENLEMFLQRKAPLSSSSTSSSSSEEHSPLLSLPHKREVRFLELQRIASSSSSSSSTNNLLPGPPSSPMGDVMQTPQFQLRRLKKQLALERENRDELEVELAENRKLITEKEAQITMMQQRIDRLALLNEKQAADQLEPKEMEELREKNESLTMRLHEALRQCQDLKTEKGQMDRKINQLSEENGDLSFKLREIASHLVQLQEALNELSEEHNAALAQSQEKQGQLEGDLRAALQEKKCSEEKIEILQGKISLLEDQLAKLGDCSTQEKGEVMGDILKV
;
A
#
# COMPACT_ATOMS: atom_id res chain seq x y z
N LEU A 1 57.12 28.26 -6.92
CA LEU A 1 57.10 29.71 -7.25
C LEU A 1 55.83 30.10 -7.99
N LEU A 2 55.53 29.50 -9.14
CA LEU A 2 54.27 29.76 -9.87
C LEU A 2 53.02 29.25 -9.12
N SER A 3 53.09 28.04 -8.57
CA SER A 3 52.06 27.44 -7.71
C SER A 3 51.82 28.15 -6.37
N SER A 4 52.78 28.97 -5.89
CA SER A 4 52.61 29.73 -4.64
C SER A 4 52.10 31.15 -4.86
N SER A 5 52.12 31.64 -6.12
CA SER A 5 51.72 33.01 -6.46
C SER A 5 50.25 33.10 -6.90
N HIS A 6 49.70 31.98 -7.35
CA HIS A 6 48.27 31.78 -7.57
C HIS A 6 47.89 30.54 -6.76
N SER A 7 46.89 30.66 -5.89
CA SER A 7 46.21 29.51 -5.29
C SER A 7 45.38 28.78 -6.35
N SER A 8 46.01 28.31 -7.43
CA SER A 8 45.39 27.62 -8.55
C SER A 8 46.05 26.26 -8.72
N GLU A 9 45.22 25.20 -8.72
CA GLU A 9 45.60 23.80 -8.89
C GLU A 9 46.29 23.51 -10.25
N GLU A 10 46.27 24.46 -11.18
CA GLU A 10 46.91 24.37 -12.50
C GLU A 10 48.45 24.26 -12.45
N GLY A 11 49.09 24.67 -11.35
CA GLY A 11 50.55 24.65 -11.23
C GLY A 11 51.16 23.27 -10.96
N GLU A 12 50.39 22.33 -10.40
CA GLU A 12 50.90 20.99 -10.02
C GLU A 12 50.83 19.99 -11.18
N SER A 13 49.81 20.08 -12.03
CA SER A 13 49.63 19.20 -13.19
C SER A 13 50.67 19.41 -14.31
N VAL A 14 51.30 20.58 -14.36
CA VAL A 14 52.31 20.94 -15.37
C VAL A 14 53.70 20.38 -15.03
N LEU A 15 53.98 19.99 -13.79
CA LEU A 15 55.30 19.47 -13.39
C LEU A 15 55.64 18.11 -14.02
N GLU A 16 54.62 17.31 -14.34
CA GLU A 16 54.72 15.99 -14.96
C GLU A 16 54.90 16.05 -16.50
N GLN A 17 54.76 17.24 -17.10
CA GLN A 17 54.83 17.43 -18.55
C GLN A 17 56.28 17.52 -19.08
N PRO A 18 56.53 17.16 -20.35
CA PRO A 18 57.83 17.30 -20.98
C PRO A 18 58.34 18.76 -20.97
N LEU A 19 59.66 18.93 -20.97
CA LEU A 19 60.34 20.24 -20.91
C LEU A 19 59.72 21.33 -21.81
N PRO A 20 59.42 21.11 -23.10
CA PRO A 20 58.82 22.15 -23.96
C PRO A 20 57.44 22.64 -23.50
N GLU A 21 56.60 21.77 -22.94
CA GLU A 21 55.25 22.14 -22.46
C GLU A 21 55.35 22.99 -21.20
N ARG A 22 56.28 22.65 -20.30
CA ARG A 22 56.59 23.46 -19.11
C ARG A 22 57.10 24.86 -19.48
N ILE A 23 57.95 24.95 -20.50
CA ILE A 23 58.45 26.23 -21.03
C ILE A 23 57.29 27.06 -21.64
N SER A 24 56.40 26.40 -22.38
CA SER A 24 55.21 27.03 -22.96
C SER A 24 54.29 27.61 -21.87
N PHE A 25 54.05 26.84 -20.79
CA PHE A 25 53.26 27.29 -19.64
C PHE A 25 53.87 28.51 -18.96
N ILE A 26 55.19 28.48 -18.66
CA ILE A 26 55.90 29.61 -18.05
C ILE A 26 55.79 30.86 -18.94
N ARG A 27 55.93 30.70 -20.26
CA ARG A 27 55.78 31.79 -21.22
C ARG A 27 54.35 32.35 -21.23
N GLY A 28 53.34 31.49 -21.29
CA GLY A 28 51.93 31.90 -21.27
C GLY A 28 51.58 32.65 -19.99
N PHE A 29 52.08 32.19 -18.84
CA PHE A 29 51.94 32.87 -17.57
C PHE A 29 52.57 34.27 -17.57
N LEU A 30 53.84 34.37 -17.97
CA LEU A 30 54.54 35.65 -18.01
C LEU A 30 53.87 36.62 -18.99
N GLN A 31 53.38 36.13 -20.12
CA GLN A 31 52.65 36.94 -21.10
C GLN A 31 51.31 37.45 -20.54
N LYS A 32 50.57 36.62 -19.79
CA LYS A 32 49.30 37.02 -19.16
C LYS A 32 49.51 38.09 -18.08
N HIS A 33 50.60 38.02 -17.32
CA HIS A 33 50.78 38.85 -16.13
C HIS A 33 51.78 40.01 -16.26
N CYS A 34 52.68 40.00 -17.24
CA CYS A 34 53.58 41.11 -17.53
C CYS A 34 52.94 41.98 -18.63
N LYS A 35 52.43 43.16 -18.26
CA LYS A 35 51.74 44.08 -19.19
C LYS A 35 52.69 44.76 -20.18
N HIS A 36 53.15 44.04 -21.20
CA HIS A 36 53.84 44.63 -22.34
C HIS A 36 52.86 44.67 -23.51
N LYS A 37 52.19 45.81 -23.67
CA LYS A 37 51.07 45.98 -24.61
C LYS A 37 51.48 46.12 -26.08
N SER A 38 52.77 46.09 -26.43
CA SER A 38 53.21 46.43 -27.79
C SER A 38 54.65 46.03 -28.11
N ALA A 39 55.06 44.79 -27.83
CA ALA A 39 56.28 44.24 -28.43
C ALA A 39 55.90 42.97 -29.19
N THR A 40 56.08 43.00 -30.51
CA THR A 40 55.95 41.83 -31.40
C THR A 40 56.99 40.75 -31.07
N GLU A 41 57.92 41.04 -30.17
CA GLU A 41 58.91 40.14 -29.60
C GLU A 41 58.52 39.70 -28.19
N ASN A 42 58.49 38.39 -27.96
CA ASN A 42 58.25 37.82 -26.65
C ASN A 42 59.49 38.07 -25.76
N LEU A 43 59.29 38.49 -24.50
CA LEU A 43 60.39 38.80 -23.56
C LEU A 43 61.37 37.64 -23.32
N VAL A 44 60.93 36.41 -23.60
CA VAL A 44 61.73 35.19 -23.41
C VAL A 44 61.56 34.30 -24.65
N SER A 45 62.66 33.96 -25.31
CA SER A 45 62.66 33.02 -26.44
C SER A 45 62.60 31.58 -25.94
N ALA A 46 61.61 30.81 -26.40
CA ALA A 46 61.44 29.40 -26.03
C ALA A 46 62.62 28.54 -26.48
N GLN A 47 63.22 28.86 -27.64
CA GLN A 47 64.38 28.15 -28.18
C GLN A 47 65.63 28.34 -27.29
N LYS A 48 65.92 29.58 -26.91
CA LYS A 48 67.04 29.92 -26.01
C LYS A 48 66.92 29.27 -24.63
N LEU A 49 65.69 29.08 -24.15
CA LEU A 49 65.42 28.43 -22.87
C LEU A 49 65.51 26.90 -22.93
N LEU A 50 65.19 26.31 -24.09
CA LEU A 50 65.43 24.88 -24.39
C LEU A 50 66.93 24.57 -24.52
N GLU A 51 67.70 25.50 -25.09
CA GLU A 51 69.16 25.43 -25.22
C GLU A 51 69.89 25.65 -23.89
N GLY A 52 69.17 26.03 -22.81
CA GLY A 52 69.73 26.23 -21.48
C GLY A 52 70.52 27.53 -21.33
N GLU A 53 70.25 28.55 -22.15
CA GLU A 53 70.95 29.83 -22.09
C GLU A 53 70.69 30.50 -20.71
N GLU A 54 71.76 30.69 -19.93
CA GLU A 54 71.69 31.26 -18.58
C GLU A 54 71.01 32.63 -18.56
N LEU A 55 71.21 33.44 -19.60
CA LEU A 55 70.60 34.74 -19.77
C LEU A 55 69.07 34.66 -19.91
N ALA A 56 68.55 33.68 -20.67
CA ALA A 56 67.11 33.48 -20.84
C ALA A 56 66.46 33.02 -19.53
N LEU A 57 67.14 32.14 -18.78
CA LEU A 57 66.70 31.69 -17.46
C LEU A 57 66.72 32.83 -16.44
N ALA A 58 67.76 33.68 -16.46
CA ALA A 58 67.85 34.86 -15.60
C ALA A 58 66.72 35.86 -15.89
N LYS A 59 66.37 36.10 -17.16
CA LYS A 59 65.21 36.93 -17.53
C LYS A 59 63.91 36.38 -16.93
N VAL A 60 63.67 35.08 -17.03
CA VAL A 60 62.50 34.42 -16.40
C VAL A 60 62.52 34.60 -14.89
N ALA A 61 63.66 34.37 -14.24
CA ALA A 61 63.79 34.51 -12.79
C ALA A 61 63.50 35.94 -12.31
N VAL A 62 63.97 36.97 -13.03
CA VAL A 62 63.70 38.38 -12.71
C VAL A 62 62.21 38.72 -12.88
N LEU A 63 61.57 38.25 -13.94
CA LEU A 63 60.14 38.51 -14.18
C LEU A 63 59.25 37.80 -13.14
N LEU A 64 59.61 36.57 -12.76
CA LEU A 64 58.93 35.84 -11.69
C LEU A 64 59.14 36.54 -10.35
N LEU A 65 60.36 36.99 -10.05
CA LEU A 65 60.67 37.79 -8.87
C LEU A 65 59.81 39.06 -8.79
N TYR A 66 59.64 39.77 -9.91
CA TYR A 66 58.77 40.95 -9.97
C TYR A 66 57.30 40.58 -9.72
N HIS A 67 56.82 39.51 -10.36
CA HIS A 67 55.43 39.06 -10.21
C HIS A 67 55.14 38.62 -8.77
N THR A 68 56.00 37.81 -8.18
CA THR A 68 55.89 37.36 -6.79
C THR A 68 55.92 38.58 -5.86
N SER A 69 56.85 39.51 -6.04
CA SER A 69 56.94 40.74 -5.24
C SER A 69 55.65 41.57 -5.32
N MET A 70 55.05 41.68 -6.51
CA MET A 70 53.77 42.37 -6.71
C MET A 70 52.56 41.64 -6.11
N SER A 71 52.71 40.37 -5.76
CA SER A 71 51.64 39.51 -5.24
C SER A 71 51.84 39.16 -3.75
N CYS A 72 53.06 39.33 -3.22
CA CYS A 72 53.43 39.13 -1.81
C CYS A 72 52.60 40.02 -0.90
N LYS A 73 52.09 39.44 0.19
CA LYS A 73 51.25 40.14 1.17
C LYS A 73 52.10 41.00 2.12
N SER A 74 53.30 40.55 2.46
CA SER A 74 54.18 41.14 3.48
C SER A 74 55.58 41.49 2.91
N PRO A 75 56.18 42.64 3.26
CA PRO A 75 57.59 42.93 2.98
C PRO A 75 58.57 42.11 3.84
N GLY A 76 58.09 41.49 4.93
CA GLY A 76 58.89 40.77 5.91
C GLY A 76 59.49 39.47 5.37
N ASP A 77 58.87 38.89 4.34
CA ASP A 77 59.29 37.64 3.70
C ASP A 77 60.69 37.76 3.05
N TRP A 78 61.18 38.98 2.82
CA TRP A 78 62.49 39.25 2.22
C TRP A 78 63.62 39.46 3.24
N ASN A 79 63.29 39.56 4.53
CA ASN A 79 64.28 39.76 5.59
C ASN A 79 65.09 38.49 5.92
N GLU A 80 64.70 37.33 5.36
CA GLU A 80 65.42 36.05 5.51
C GLU A 80 66.75 36.03 4.73
N PHE A 81 66.88 36.86 3.68
CA PHE A 81 68.08 36.90 2.84
C PHE A 81 69.20 37.75 3.45
N ASP A 82 70.46 37.41 3.15
CA ASP A 82 71.62 38.23 3.52
C ASP A 82 71.51 39.65 2.95
N TYR A 83 72.04 40.64 3.66
CA TYR A 83 71.98 42.04 3.25
C TYR A 83 72.52 42.27 1.83
N LYS A 84 73.64 41.62 1.47
CA LYS A 84 74.21 41.70 0.11
C LYS A 84 73.22 41.20 -0.95
N THR A 85 72.54 40.08 -0.68
CA THR A 85 71.53 39.50 -1.56
C THR A 85 70.30 40.42 -1.64
N GLN A 86 69.87 41.01 -0.53
CA GLN A 86 68.78 41.99 -0.52
C GLN A 86 69.11 43.23 -1.37
N VAL A 87 70.33 43.78 -1.30
CA VAL A 87 70.77 44.90 -2.14
C VAL A 87 70.70 44.53 -3.62
N GLU A 88 71.19 43.34 -3.99
CA GLU A 88 71.15 42.86 -5.37
C GLU A 88 69.72 42.68 -5.87
N LEU A 89 68.86 42.01 -5.10
CA LEU A 89 67.45 41.82 -5.45
C LEU A 89 66.69 43.14 -5.51
N ALA A 90 66.95 44.08 -4.60
CA ALA A 90 66.36 45.41 -4.61
C ALA A 90 66.77 46.21 -5.84
N SER A 91 68.05 46.14 -6.24
CA SER A 91 68.53 46.79 -7.47
C SER A 91 67.89 46.21 -8.74
N ILE A 92 67.68 44.89 -8.77
CA ILE A 92 66.98 44.20 -9.87
C ILE A 92 65.52 44.65 -9.91
N LEU A 93 64.82 44.62 -8.77
CA LEU A 93 63.41 45.01 -8.70
C LEU A 93 63.22 46.48 -9.07
N ARG A 94 64.10 47.35 -8.59
CA ARG A 94 64.10 48.78 -8.92
C ARG A 94 64.32 48.99 -10.42
N PHE A 95 65.27 48.28 -11.02
CA PHE A 95 65.48 48.31 -12.46
C PHE A 95 64.22 47.92 -13.24
N VAL A 96 63.53 46.84 -12.84
CA VAL A 96 62.27 46.40 -13.48
C VAL A 96 61.17 47.44 -13.30
N LEU A 97 61.09 48.10 -12.14
CA LEU A 97 60.12 49.18 -11.89
C LEU A 97 60.38 50.42 -12.75
N ASP A 98 61.65 50.77 -12.96
CA ASP A 98 62.05 51.96 -13.70
C ASP A 98 61.93 51.75 -15.23
N ASN A 99 62.02 50.51 -15.71
CA ASN A 99 62.04 50.17 -17.14
C ASN A 99 60.84 49.33 -17.62
N GLU A 100 59.69 49.40 -16.92
CA GLU A 100 58.51 48.55 -17.19
C GLU A 100 58.01 48.62 -18.64
N GLU A 101 58.14 49.76 -19.32
CA GLU A 101 57.62 49.96 -20.69
C GLU A 101 58.59 49.48 -21.79
N SER A 102 59.88 49.32 -21.49
CA SER A 102 60.95 48.97 -22.45
C SER A 102 61.85 47.83 -21.94
N LEU A 103 61.29 46.95 -21.10
CA LEU A 103 62.04 45.96 -20.33
C LEU A 103 62.81 44.95 -21.20
N ASN A 104 62.33 44.66 -22.41
CA ASN A 104 62.90 43.61 -23.27
C ASN A 104 64.38 43.86 -23.63
N GLU A 105 64.71 45.05 -24.14
CA GLU A 105 66.06 45.42 -24.59
C GLU A 105 66.97 45.78 -23.41
N ASN A 106 66.41 46.48 -22.41
CA ASN A 106 67.19 46.99 -21.28
C ASN A 106 67.58 45.88 -20.29
N LEU A 107 66.72 44.87 -20.10
CA LEU A 107 66.99 43.78 -19.15
C LEU A 107 68.16 42.89 -19.60
N GLU A 108 68.31 42.69 -20.91
CA GLU A 108 69.44 41.95 -21.47
C GLU A 108 70.77 42.63 -21.17
N MET A 109 70.86 43.93 -21.47
CA MET A 109 72.05 44.76 -21.19
C MET A 109 72.36 44.84 -19.68
N PHE A 110 71.31 44.94 -18.84
CA PHE A 110 71.46 44.98 -17.39
C PHE A 110 72.02 43.68 -16.81
N LEU A 111 71.53 42.52 -17.28
CA LEU A 111 71.98 41.21 -16.82
C LEU A 111 73.41 40.91 -17.31
N GLN A 112 73.75 41.26 -18.56
CA GLN A 112 75.11 41.07 -19.10
C GLN A 112 76.15 41.93 -18.35
N ARG A 113 75.79 43.16 -17.97
CA ARG A 113 76.68 44.06 -17.19
C ARG A 113 76.95 43.56 -15.76
N LYS A 114 76.04 42.76 -15.20
CA LYS A 114 76.18 42.16 -13.86
C LYS A 114 76.90 40.81 -13.84
N ALA A 115 77.13 40.17 -14.99
CA ALA A 115 77.85 38.90 -15.07
C ALA A 115 79.37 39.11 -14.89
N PRO A 116 80.07 38.32 -14.06
CA PRO A 116 81.53 38.40 -13.95
C PRO A 116 82.20 37.95 -15.26
N LEU A 117 82.89 38.87 -15.93
CA LEU A 117 83.70 38.56 -17.12
C LEU A 117 84.86 37.63 -16.73
N SER A 118 84.89 36.43 -17.30
CA SER A 118 86.05 35.55 -17.25
C SER A 118 87.17 36.12 -18.14
N SER A 119 88.23 36.60 -17.49
CA SER A 119 89.64 36.71 -17.95
C SER A 119 89.96 37.29 -19.34
N SER A 120 90.49 38.52 -19.39
CA SER A 120 91.86 38.80 -19.90
C SER A 120 92.30 40.25 -19.63
N SER A 121 93.48 40.34 -19.04
CA SER A 121 94.40 41.45 -18.73
C SER A 121 94.62 42.41 -19.93
N THR A 122 94.97 43.71 -19.85
CA THR A 122 95.88 44.48 -18.97
C THR A 122 95.65 45.99 -19.14
N SER A 123 95.99 46.76 -18.07
CA SER A 123 96.65 48.10 -18.07
C SER A 123 95.91 49.32 -18.67
N SER A 124 95.98 50.55 -18.15
CA SER A 124 96.49 51.17 -16.92
C SER A 124 96.26 52.69 -17.07
N SER A 125 96.06 53.38 -15.96
CA SER A 125 96.57 54.72 -15.64
C SER A 125 95.50 55.72 -15.18
N SER A 126 95.55 55.98 -13.88
CA SER A 126 94.93 57.07 -13.13
C SER A 126 95.90 58.26 -13.08
N SER A 127 95.43 59.48 -13.35
CA SER A 127 95.97 60.74 -12.80
C SER A 127 95.02 61.88 -13.19
N GLU A 128 94.47 62.57 -12.17
CA GLU A 128 94.64 64.03 -11.92
C GLU A 128 93.80 64.91 -12.86
N GLU A 129 93.17 66.02 -12.49
CA GLU A 129 92.93 66.76 -11.26
C GLU A 129 91.88 67.84 -11.67
N HIS A 130 91.24 68.45 -10.69
CA HIS A 130 90.49 69.73 -10.78
C HIS A 130 89.12 69.75 -11.47
N SER A 131 88.09 69.81 -10.62
CA SER A 131 86.77 70.39 -10.91
C SER A 131 86.85 71.85 -11.38
N PRO A 132 85.75 72.38 -11.93
CA PRO A 132 85.26 73.64 -11.38
C PRO A 132 83.81 73.55 -10.90
N LEU A 133 83.65 74.10 -9.70
CA LEU A 133 82.42 74.53 -9.05
C LEU A 133 81.58 75.40 -9.98
N LEU A 134 80.29 75.08 -10.15
CA LEU A 134 79.29 76.08 -10.50
C LEU A 134 78.00 75.91 -9.67
N SER A 135 77.91 76.81 -8.69
CA SER A 135 76.71 77.56 -8.27
C SER A 135 75.52 76.79 -7.69
N LEU A 136 75.58 76.64 -6.37
CA LEU A 136 74.46 76.83 -5.45
C LEU A 136 73.80 78.22 -5.66
N PRO A 137 72.48 78.33 -5.87
CA PRO A 137 71.72 79.50 -5.43
C PRO A 137 71.20 79.26 -4.01
N HIS A 138 71.43 80.25 -3.16
CA HIS A 138 71.03 80.26 -1.76
C HIS A 138 69.50 80.20 -1.58
N LYS A 139 69.09 79.33 -0.65
CA LYS A 139 68.02 79.50 0.34
C LYS A 139 66.61 79.90 -0.16
N ARG A 140 65.75 78.89 -0.28
CA ARG A 140 64.53 78.83 0.56
C ARG A 140 64.57 77.53 1.34
N GLU A 141 65.04 77.63 2.58
CA GLU A 141 64.90 76.58 3.58
C GLU A 141 63.41 76.52 3.95
N VAL A 142 62.64 75.73 3.20
CA VAL A 142 61.34 75.28 3.67
C VAL A 142 61.67 74.21 4.70
N ARG A 143 61.58 74.57 5.99
CA ARG A 143 61.45 73.55 7.03
C ARG A 143 60.18 72.79 6.71
N PHE A 144 60.32 71.63 6.09
CA PHE A 144 59.26 70.65 6.12
C PHE A 144 59.02 70.37 7.60
N LEU A 145 57.82 70.69 8.10
CA LEU A 145 57.35 69.99 9.29
C LEU A 145 57.48 68.52 8.95
N GLU A 146 58.21 67.79 9.77
CA GLU A 146 58.23 66.34 9.77
C GLU A 146 56.78 65.88 9.72
N LEU A 147 56.33 65.43 8.54
CA LEU A 147 55.00 64.87 8.38
C LEU A 147 55.03 63.56 9.14
N GLN A 148 54.61 63.64 10.40
CA GLN A 148 54.28 62.49 11.22
C GLN A 148 53.42 61.56 10.37
N ARG A 149 53.89 60.33 10.13
CA ARG A 149 53.12 59.30 9.41
C ARG A 149 51.80 59.09 10.15
N ILE A 150 50.72 59.68 9.64
CA ILE A 150 49.36 59.36 10.08
C ILE A 150 48.75 58.46 9.03
N ALA A 151 49.01 57.15 9.17
CA ALA A 151 48.03 56.07 8.97
C ALA A 151 48.73 54.71 8.82
N SER A 152 48.40 53.82 9.76
CA SER A 152 48.21 52.38 9.58
C SER A 152 49.42 51.51 9.22
N SER A 153 50.07 50.99 10.26
CA SER A 153 50.37 49.54 10.30
C SER A 153 50.31 49.05 11.75
N SER A 154 49.28 48.26 12.04
CA SER A 154 49.23 47.42 13.23
C SER A 154 50.11 46.19 12.97
N SER A 155 51.26 46.12 13.65
CA SER A 155 51.87 44.86 14.14
C SER A 155 53.08 45.18 15.03
N SER A 156 52.75 45.53 16.27
CA SER A 156 53.33 45.03 17.51
C SER A 156 54.82 44.69 17.58
N SER A 157 55.61 45.54 18.24
CA SER A 157 56.18 45.23 19.57
C SER A 157 57.00 46.39 20.15
N SER A 158 56.70 46.69 21.42
CA SER A 158 57.44 47.52 22.39
C SER A 158 57.67 49.01 22.11
N SER A 159 56.76 49.81 22.68
CA SER A 159 57.07 51.11 23.25
C SER A 159 58.15 50.98 24.33
N THR A 160 59.32 51.56 24.10
CA THR A 160 60.07 52.38 25.06
C THR A 160 61.20 53.05 24.29
N ASN A 161 61.30 54.37 24.45
CA ASN A 161 62.44 55.25 24.14
C ASN A 161 63.76 54.53 23.82
N ASN A 162 64.41 54.88 22.70
CA ASN A 162 65.81 55.30 22.70
C ASN A 162 66.29 55.69 21.29
N LEU A 163 67.11 56.74 21.30
CA LEU A 163 67.97 57.29 20.24
C LEU A 163 68.97 56.25 19.70
N LEU A 164 68.50 55.18 19.07
CA LEU A 164 69.34 54.19 18.39
C LEU A 164 68.91 54.11 16.92
N PRO A 165 69.86 53.99 15.97
CA PRO A 165 69.52 53.73 14.59
C PRO A 165 68.68 52.46 14.58
N GLY A 166 67.45 52.53 14.07
CA GLY A 166 66.66 51.33 13.81
C GLY A 166 67.47 50.34 12.99
N PRO A 167 67.14 49.03 13.04
CA PRO A 167 67.79 48.05 12.17
C PRO A 167 67.81 48.61 10.75
N PRO A 168 68.94 48.51 10.02
CA PRO A 168 69.09 49.15 8.72
C PRO A 168 67.88 48.78 7.88
N SER A 169 67.22 49.78 7.29
CA SER A 169 66.07 49.53 6.43
C SER A 169 66.46 48.46 5.41
N SER A 170 65.66 47.40 5.31
CA SER A 170 65.91 46.35 4.33
C SER A 170 65.89 47.01 2.94
N PRO A 171 66.93 46.85 2.11
CA PRO A 171 66.96 47.40 0.76
C PRO A 171 65.74 46.97 -0.08
N MET A 172 65.23 45.75 0.15
CA MET A 172 64.02 45.25 -0.50
C MET A 172 62.76 45.94 0.02
N GLY A 173 62.68 46.14 1.35
CA GLY A 173 61.62 46.90 1.99
C GLY A 173 61.51 48.33 1.46
N ASP A 174 62.64 49.00 1.23
CA ASP A 174 62.68 50.37 0.71
C ASP A 174 62.11 50.48 -0.72
N VAL A 175 62.42 49.51 -1.59
CA VAL A 175 61.85 49.45 -2.95
C VAL A 175 60.34 49.15 -2.89
N MET A 176 59.91 48.21 -2.05
CA MET A 176 58.49 47.86 -1.91
C MET A 176 57.66 48.98 -1.26
N GLN A 177 58.26 49.78 -0.39
CA GLN A 177 57.62 50.92 0.25
C GLN A 177 57.58 52.17 -0.66
N THR A 178 58.22 52.12 -1.83
CA THR A 178 58.19 53.22 -2.79
C THR A 178 56.75 53.42 -3.30
N PRO A 179 56.22 54.67 -3.35
CA PRO A 179 54.84 54.94 -3.77
C PRO A 179 54.47 54.33 -5.13
N GLN A 180 55.44 54.29 -6.07
CA GLN A 180 55.26 53.69 -7.40
C GLN A 180 54.99 52.17 -7.31
N PHE A 181 55.71 51.45 -6.46
CA PHE A 181 55.52 50.01 -6.26
C PHE A 181 54.15 49.73 -5.64
N GLN A 182 53.80 50.44 -4.57
CA GLN A 182 52.52 50.27 -3.87
C GLN A 182 51.33 50.59 -4.77
N LEU A 183 51.40 51.70 -5.53
CA LEU A 183 50.34 52.07 -6.47
C LEU A 183 50.15 51.02 -7.57
N ARG A 184 51.23 50.46 -8.11
CA ARG A 184 51.16 49.38 -9.11
C ARG A 184 50.54 48.12 -8.55
N ARG A 185 50.96 47.70 -7.36
CA ARG A 185 50.38 46.54 -6.66
C ARG A 185 48.88 46.72 -6.44
N LEU A 186 48.45 47.87 -5.92
CA LEU A 186 47.04 48.19 -5.70
C LEU A 186 46.24 48.20 -7.01
N LYS A 187 46.78 48.79 -8.09
CA LYS A 187 46.14 48.77 -9.41
C LYS A 187 45.95 47.34 -9.95
N LYS A 188 46.91 46.44 -9.73
CA LYS A 188 46.81 45.02 -10.12
C LYS A 188 45.72 44.31 -9.32
N GLN A 189 45.69 44.50 -8.00
CA GLN A 189 44.66 43.93 -7.12
C GLN A 189 43.26 44.43 -7.47
N LEU A 190 43.11 45.74 -7.71
CA LEU A 190 41.82 46.34 -8.09
C LEU A 190 41.27 45.80 -9.41
N ALA A 191 42.14 45.47 -10.37
CA ALA A 191 41.70 44.88 -11.63
C ALA A 191 41.15 43.45 -11.44
N LEU A 192 41.82 42.63 -10.62
CA LEU A 192 41.36 41.28 -10.30
C LEU A 192 40.04 41.29 -9.51
N GLU A 193 39.89 42.20 -8.54
CA GLU A 193 38.64 42.33 -7.79
C GLU A 193 37.46 42.78 -8.68
N ARG A 194 37.71 43.60 -9.70
CA ARG A 194 36.67 43.98 -10.68
C ARG A 194 36.23 42.79 -11.52
N GLU A 195 37.18 42.00 -12.01
CA GLU A 195 36.90 40.77 -12.77
C GLU A 195 36.07 39.79 -11.93
N ASN A 196 36.49 39.51 -10.70
CA ASN A 196 35.75 38.64 -9.77
C ASN A 196 34.33 39.16 -9.47
N ARG A 197 34.17 40.48 -9.28
CA ARG A 197 32.84 41.08 -9.09
C ARG A 197 31.96 40.90 -10.33
N ASP A 198 32.51 41.11 -11.52
CA ASP A 198 31.77 40.99 -12.77
C ASP A 198 31.36 39.51 -13.02
N GLU A 199 32.22 38.54 -12.68
CA GLU A 199 31.89 37.10 -12.68
C GLU A 199 30.73 36.79 -11.73
N LEU A 200 30.80 37.25 -10.47
CA LEU A 200 29.73 37.06 -9.49
C LEU A 200 28.42 37.74 -9.91
N GLU A 201 28.48 38.87 -10.60
CA GLU A 201 27.29 39.56 -11.12
C GLU A 201 26.57 38.71 -12.19
N VAL A 202 27.33 38.03 -13.06
CA VAL A 202 26.78 37.09 -14.05
C VAL A 202 26.14 35.89 -13.36
N GLU A 203 26.83 35.25 -12.42
CA GLU A 203 26.29 34.10 -11.66
C GLU A 203 25.01 34.46 -10.90
N LEU A 204 24.95 35.65 -10.30
CA LEU A 204 23.75 36.14 -9.63
C LEU A 204 22.59 36.37 -10.61
N ALA A 205 22.85 36.86 -11.82
CA ALA A 205 21.83 37.04 -12.84
C ALA A 205 21.27 35.69 -13.32
N GLU A 206 22.13 34.69 -13.51
CA GLU A 206 21.73 33.33 -13.88
C GLU A 206 20.91 32.66 -12.77
N ASN A 207 21.32 32.77 -11.52
CA ASN A 207 20.57 32.25 -10.37
C ASN A 207 19.19 32.88 -10.24
N ARG A 208 19.07 34.20 -10.44
CA ARG A 208 17.76 34.88 -10.44
C ARG A 208 16.84 34.34 -11.53
N LYS A 209 17.38 34.07 -12.73
CA LYS A 209 16.62 33.48 -13.83
C LYS A 209 16.15 32.05 -13.50
N LEU A 210 17.00 31.25 -12.86
CA LEU A 210 16.62 29.90 -12.45
C LEU A 210 15.53 29.91 -11.38
N ILE A 211 15.61 30.83 -10.41
CA ILE A 211 14.57 31.00 -9.38
C ILE A 211 13.22 31.33 -10.01
N THR A 212 13.16 32.30 -10.94
CA THR A 212 11.89 32.68 -11.58
C THR A 212 11.29 31.54 -12.42
N GLU A 213 12.12 30.73 -13.08
CA GLU A 213 11.66 29.53 -13.78
C GLU A 213 11.06 28.50 -12.82
N LYS A 214 11.71 28.27 -11.66
CA LYS A 214 11.20 27.34 -10.64
C LYS A 214 9.91 27.84 -10.01
N GLU A 215 9.79 29.13 -9.73
CA GLU A 215 8.56 29.76 -9.24
C GLU A 215 7.40 29.60 -10.23
N ALA A 216 7.67 29.75 -11.54
CA ALA A 216 6.67 29.49 -12.57
C ALA A 216 6.22 28.02 -12.60
N GLN A 217 7.15 27.06 -12.47
CA GLN A 217 6.84 25.63 -12.40
C GLN A 217 5.99 25.29 -11.16
N ILE A 218 6.34 25.83 -9.99
CA ILE A 218 5.57 25.65 -8.75
C ILE A 218 4.15 26.19 -8.94
N THR A 219 3.99 27.38 -9.54
CA THR A 219 2.68 27.99 -9.77
C THR A 219 1.81 27.12 -10.70
N MET A 220 2.39 26.56 -11.78
CA MET A 220 1.66 25.64 -12.66
C MET A 220 1.24 24.36 -11.95
N MET A 221 2.12 23.79 -11.11
CA MET A 221 1.79 22.61 -10.32
C MET A 221 0.69 22.90 -9.30
N GLN A 222 0.72 24.04 -8.63
CA GLN A 222 -0.31 24.47 -7.69
C GLN A 222 -1.68 24.57 -8.37
N GLN A 223 -1.75 25.24 -9.54
CA GLN A 223 -2.98 25.33 -10.33
C GLN A 223 -3.52 23.94 -10.74
N ARG A 224 -2.63 23.00 -11.07
CA ARG A 224 -3.02 21.62 -11.40
C ARG A 224 -3.58 20.90 -10.18
N ILE A 225 -2.97 21.07 -9.01
CA ILE A 225 -3.46 20.51 -7.74
C ILE A 225 -4.84 21.06 -7.43
N ASP A 226 -5.03 22.38 -7.51
CA ASP A 226 -6.33 23.02 -7.23
C ASP A 226 -7.42 22.53 -8.19
N ARG A 227 -7.09 22.36 -9.47
CA ARG A 227 -8.02 21.77 -10.46
C ARG A 227 -8.36 20.32 -10.14
N LEU A 228 -7.39 19.52 -9.71
CA LEU A 228 -7.63 18.13 -9.29
C LEU A 228 -8.46 18.07 -8.01
N ALA A 229 -8.22 18.96 -7.06
CA ALA A 229 -9.01 19.07 -5.83
C ALA A 229 -10.48 19.38 -6.16
N LEU A 230 -10.74 20.35 -7.05
CA LEU A 230 -12.10 20.67 -7.51
C LEU A 230 -12.78 19.50 -8.24
N LEU A 231 -12.04 18.75 -9.07
CA LEU A 231 -12.59 17.57 -9.74
C LEU A 231 -12.90 16.44 -8.75
N ASN A 232 -12.04 16.24 -7.76
CA ASN A 232 -12.24 15.26 -6.70
C ASN A 232 -13.43 15.66 -5.81
N GLU A 233 -13.56 16.93 -5.44
CA GLU A 233 -14.72 17.44 -4.70
C GLU A 233 -16.01 17.29 -5.49
N LYS A 234 -16.00 17.54 -6.81
CA LYS A 234 -17.14 17.29 -7.69
C LYS A 234 -17.48 15.81 -7.79
N GLN A 235 -16.49 14.92 -7.96
CA GLN A 235 -16.73 13.47 -7.88
C GLN A 235 -17.26 13.05 -6.51
N ALA A 236 -16.76 13.67 -5.44
CA ALA A 236 -17.21 13.44 -4.08
C ALA A 236 -18.63 14.00 -3.83
N ALA A 237 -19.09 14.98 -4.60
CA ALA A 237 -20.45 15.52 -4.56
C ALA A 237 -21.42 14.75 -5.47
N ASP A 238 -20.93 14.25 -6.62
CA ASP A 238 -21.60 13.32 -7.52
C ASP A 238 -21.71 11.89 -6.92
N GLN A 239 -21.30 11.72 -5.66
CA GLN A 239 -21.57 10.57 -4.79
C GLN A 239 -23.08 10.37 -4.47
N LEU A 240 -23.97 10.57 -5.43
CA LEU A 240 -25.29 9.95 -5.39
C LEU A 240 -25.16 8.41 -5.51
N GLU A 241 -24.15 7.92 -6.24
CA GLU A 241 -23.84 6.50 -6.42
C GLU A 241 -23.57 5.72 -5.11
N PRO A 242 -22.80 6.20 -4.11
CA PRO A 242 -22.67 5.53 -2.81
C PRO A 242 -23.94 5.55 -1.98
N LYS A 243 -24.86 6.51 -2.14
CA LYS A 243 -26.17 6.43 -1.47
C LYS A 243 -27.03 5.34 -2.10
N GLU A 244 -27.07 5.24 -3.42
CA GLU A 244 -27.75 4.15 -4.13
C GLU A 244 -27.13 2.79 -3.78
N MET A 245 -25.80 2.71 -3.67
CA MET A 245 -25.10 1.51 -3.24
C MET A 245 -25.37 1.16 -1.77
N GLU A 246 -25.48 2.14 -0.88
CA GLU A 246 -25.88 1.92 0.52
C GLU A 246 -27.32 1.39 0.60
N GLU A 247 -28.26 2.01 -0.12
CA GLU A 247 -29.63 1.52 -0.22
C GLU A 247 -29.70 0.09 -0.78
N LEU A 248 -28.86 -0.24 -1.77
CA LEU A 248 -28.77 -1.59 -2.31
C LEU A 248 -28.19 -2.57 -1.28
N ARG A 249 -27.20 -2.16 -0.47
CA ARG A 249 -26.72 -2.98 0.66
C ARG A 249 -27.80 -3.21 1.69
N GLU A 250 -28.50 -2.17 2.14
CA GLU A 250 -29.61 -2.29 3.09
C GLU A 250 -30.73 -3.20 2.54
N LYS A 251 -31.10 -3.04 1.26
CA LYS A 251 -32.07 -3.92 0.58
C LYS A 251 -31.58 -5.37 0.53
N ASN A 252 -30.29 -5.60 0.29
CA ASN A 252 -29.70 -6.93 0.25
C ASN A 252 -29.66 -7.58 1.65
N GLU A 253 -29.31 -6.83 2.69
CA GLU A 253 -29.38 -7.29 4.08
C GLU A 253 -30.82 -7.64 4.49
N SER A 254 -31.78 -6.79 4.14
CA SER A 254 -33.21 -7.04 4.35
C SER A 254 -33.71 -8.30 3.62
N LEU A 255 -33.28 -8.50 2.37
CA LEU A 255 -33.59 -9.71 1.60
C LEU A 255 -32.97 -10.95 2.23
N THR A 256 -31.72 -10.86 2.68
CA THR A 256 -31.01 -11.94 3.36
C THR A 256 -31.74 -12.33 4.66
N MET A 257 -32.18 -11.35 5.46
CA MET A 257 -32.97 -11.62 6.66
C MET A 257 -34.30 -12.30 6.34
N ARG A 258 -35.03 -11.84 5.32
CA ARG A 258 -36.28 -12.49 4.86
C ARG A 258 -36.05 -13.92 4.36
N LEU A 259 -34.95 -14.17 3.67
CA LEU A 259 -34.58 -15.51 3.20
C LEU A 259 -34.32 -16.46 4.39
N HIS A 260 -33.58 -16.02 5.40
CA HIS A 260 -33.34 -16.82 6.60
C HIS A 260 -34.64 -17.13 7.35
N GLU A 261 -35.55 -16.15 7.48
CA GLU A 261 -36.86 -16.36 8.09
C GLU A 261 -37.73 -17.35 7.29
N ALA A 262 -37.76 -17.23 5.96
CA ALA A 262 -38.46 -18.18 5.11
C ALA A 262 -37.87 -19.61 5.21
N LEU A 263 -36.54 -19.74 5.27
CA LEU A 263 -35.89 -21.04 5.49
C LEU A 263 -36.27 -21.66 6.83
N ARG A 264 -36.36 -20.85 7.89
CA ARG A 264 -36.82 -21.29 9.21
C ARG A 264 -38.27 -21.78 9.14
N GLN A 265 -39.16 -21.02 8.51
CA GLN A 265 -40.56 -21.43 8.30
C GLN A 265 -40.66 -22.74 7.51
N CYS A 266 -39.82 -22.95 6.49
CA CYS A 266 -39.76 -24.21 5.76
C CYS A 266 -39.31 -25.38 6.63
N GLN A 267 -38.36 -25.17 7.56
CA GLN A 267 -37.95 -26.19 8.51
C GLN A 267 -39.08 -26.55 9.47
N ASP A 268 -39.77 -25.55 10.03
CA ASP A 268 -40.90 -25.75 10.93
C ASP A 268 -42.02 -26.54 10.22
N LEU A 269 -42.42 -26.13 9.02
CA LEU A 269 -43.40 -26.85 8.21
C LEU A 269 -42.97 -28.28 7.87
N LYS A 270 -41.67 -28.53 7.64
CA LYS A 270 -41.14 -29.88 7.42
C LYS A 270 -41.31 -30.75 8.68
N THR A 271 -41.09 -30.18 9.86
CA THR A 271 -41.30 -30.90 11.12
C THR A 271 -42.79 -31.17 11.38
N GLU A 272 -43.66 -30.19 11.14
CA GLU A 272 -45.11 -30.32 11.28
C GLU A 272 -45.67 -31.36 10.30
N LYS A 273 -45.26 -31.31 9.04
CA LYS A 273 -45.58 -32.34 8.04
C LYS A 273 -45.19 -33.73 8.55
N GLY A 274 -43.98 -33.88 9.09
CA GLY A 274 -43.53 -35.15 9.66
C GLY A 274 -44.36 -35.62 10.85
N GLN A 275 -44.91 -34.71 11.66
CA GLN A 275 -45.84 -35.05 12.74
C GLN A 275 -47.21 -35.48 12.20
N MET A 276 -47.75 -34.75 11.22
CA MET A 276 -49.01 -35.10 10.55
C MET A 276 -48.92 -36.46 9.86
N ASP A 277 -47.84 -36.74 9.14
CA ASP A 277 -47.61 -38.04 8.47
C ASP A 277 -47.63 -39.20 9.49
N ARG A 278 -47.01 -39.01 10.67
CA ARG A 278 -47.09 -40.01 11.76
C ARG A 278 -48.52 -40.18 12.27
N LYS A 279 -49.28 -39.09 12.39
CA LYS A 279 -50.69 -39.17 12.82
C LYS A 279 -51.57 -39.87 11.80
N ILE A 280 -51.33 -39.64 10.51
CA ILE A 280 -52.01 -40.34 9.41
C ILE A 280 -51.71 -41.84 9.49
N ASN A 281 -50.45 -42.23 9.71
CA ASN A 281 -50.08 -43.63 9.85
C ASN A 281 -50.80 -44.28 11.05
N GLN A 282 -50.83 -43.60 12.20
CA GLN A 282 -51.53 -44.09 13.39
C GLN A 282 -53.03 -44.27 13.13
N LEU A 283 -53.70 -43.26 12.55
CA LEU A 283 -55.13 -43.35 12.22
C LEU A 283 -55.40 -44.44 11.19
N SER A 284 -54.49 -44.67 10.25
CA SER A 284 -54.62 -45.74 9.25
C SER A 284 -54.52 -47.13 9.89
N GLU A 285 -53.64 -47.30 10.88
CA GLU A 285 -53.53 -48.52 11.68
C GLU A 285 -54.81 -48.75 12.50
N GLU A 286 -55.27 -47.73 13.24
CA GLU A 286 -56.52 -47.78 14.01
C GLU A 286 -57.73 -48.12 13.12
N ASN A 287 -57.80 -47.53 11.91
CA ASN A 287 -58.87 -47.81 10.96
C ASN A 287 -58.78 -49.24 10.38
N GLY A 288 -57.55 -49.76 10.21
CA GLY A 288 -57.30 -51.16 9.87
C GLY A 288 -57.83 -52.11 10.95
N ASP A 289 -57.54 -51.82 12.21
CA ASP A 289 -58.03 -52.60 13.37
C ASP A 289 -59.56 -52.56 13.48
N LEU A 290 -60.16 -51.38 13.30
CA LEU A 290 -61.62 -51.24 13.28
C LEU A 290 -62.24 -52.01 12.12
N SER A 291 -61.64 -51.97 10.94
CA SER A 291 -62.09 -52.72 9.77
C SER A 291 -62.01 -54.23 9.99
N PHE A 292 -60.96 -54.70 10.68
CA PHE A 292 -60.82 -56.10 11.08
C PHE A 292 -61.95 -56.51 12.03
N LYS A 293 -62.18 -55.74 13.10
CA LYS A 293 -63.28 -55.99 14.06
C LYS A 293 -64.65 -55.98 13.40
N LEU A 294 -64.89 -55.07 12.45
CA LEU A 294 -66.15 -55.03 11.71
C LEU A 294 -66.36 -56.31 10.88
N ARG A 295 -65.30 -56.80 10.22
CA ARG A 295 -65.35 -58.04 9.44
C ARG A 295 -65.62 -59.24 10.34
N GLU A 296 -65.01 -59.28 11.53
CA GLU A 296 -65.25 -60.31 12.54
C GLU A 296 -66.71 -60.30 13.03
N ILE A 297 -67.25 -59.13 13.38
CA ILE A 297 -68.66 -58.98 13.76
C ILE A 297 -69.60 -59.41 12.64
N ALA A 298 -69.32 -59.00 11.39
CA ALA A 298 -70.11 -59.41 10.23
C ALA A 298 -70.10 -60.94 10.05
N SER A 299 -68.94 -61.59 10.26
CA SER A 299 -68.83 -63.05 10.24
C SER A 299 -69.68 -63.69 11.34
N HIS A 300 -69.65 -63.15 12.57
CA HIS A 300 -70.47 -63.65 13.67
C HIS A 300 -71.97 -63.46 13.40
N LEU A 301 -72.38 -62.35 12.79
CA LEU A 301 -73.77 -62.11 12.40
C LEU A 301 -74.27 -63.13 11.37
N VAL A 302 -73.44 -63.46 10.37
CA VAL A 302 -73.77 -64.50 9.39
C VAL A 302 -73.94 -65.86 10.07
N GLN A 303 -73.02 -66.25 10.95
CA GLN A 303 -73.11 -67.50 11.72
C GLN A 303 -74.37 -67.55 12.59
N LEU A 304 -74.72 -66.46 13.27
CA LEU A 304 -75.95 -66.37 14.06
C LEU A 304 -77.21 -66.44 13.20
N GLN A 305 -77.19 -65.85 12.01
CA GLN A 305 -78.31 -65.92 11.07
C GLN A 305 -78.51 -67.35 10.54
N GLU A 306 -77.42 -68.07 10.25
CA GLU A 306 -77.45 -69.49 9.86
C GLU A 306 -78.06 -70.34 10.99
N ALA A 307 -77.57 -70.19 12.23
CA ALA A 307 -78.10 -70.89 13.39
C ALA A 307 -79.58 -70.57 13.67
N LEU A 308 -80.01 -69.32 13.46
CA LEU A 308 -81.42 -68.92 13.58
C LEU A 308 -82.29 -69.60 12.51
N ASN A 309 -81.80 -69.65 11.27
CA ASN A 309 -82.51 -70.31 10.18
C ASN A 309 -82.64 -71.81 10.44
N GLU A 310 -81.57 -72.48 10.86
CA GLU A 310 -81.59 -73.90 11.26
C GLU A 310 -82.61 -74.15 12.37
N LEU A 311 -82.59 -73.36 13.45
CA LEU A 311 -83.56 -73.49 14.55
C LEU A 311 -85.00 -73.21 14.10
N SER A 312 -85.21 -72.27 13.18
CA SER A 312 -86.52 -71.99 12.62
C SER A 312 -87.03 -73.14 11.75
N GLU A 313 -86.16 -73.77 10.96
CA GLU A 313 -86.48 -74.95 10.16
C GLU A 313 -86.83 -76.13 11.08
N GLU A 314 -86.04 -76.38 12.13
CA GLU A 314 -86.33 -77.38 13.16
C GLU A 314 -87.67 -77.12 13.85
N HIS A 315 -87.97 -75.86 14.23
CA HIS A 315 -89.24 -75.49 14.84
C HIS A 315 -90.43 -75.76 13.90
N ASN A 316 -90.31 -75.37 12.63
CA ASN A 316 -91.36 -75.60 11.63
C ASN A 316 -91.60 -77.10 11.40
N ALA A 317 -90.53 -77.90 11.33
CA ALA A 317 -90.63 -79.36 11.21
C ALA A 317 -91.30 -80.00 12.43
N ALA A 318 -90.92 -79.58 13.64
CA ALA A 318 -91.53 -80.05 14.88
C ALA A 318 -93.01 -79.64 14.98
N LEU A 319 -93.37 -78.43 14.58
CA LEU A 319 -94.76 -77.95 14.55
C LEU A 319 -95.61 -78.75 13.56
N ALA A 320 -95.11 -78.98 12.34
CA ALA A 320 -95.79 -79.80 11.34
C ALA A 320 -96.02 -81.23 11.84
N GLN A 321 -95.01 -81.84 12.44
CA GLN A 321 -95.12 -83.18 13.04
C GLN A 321 -96.15 -83.21 14.19
N SER A 322 -96.19 -82.15 15.03
CA SER A 322 -97.18 -82.04 16.11
C SER A 322 -98.60 -81.91 15.57
N GLN A 323 -98.81 -81.12 14.51
CA GLN A 323 -100.12 -80.95 13.87
C GLN A 323 -100.59 -82.24 13.20
N GLU A 324 -99.69 -82.96 12.53
CA GLU A 324 -99.99 -84.28 11.95
C GLU A 324 -100.41 -85.26 13.04
N LYS A 325 -99.65 -85.35 14.14
CA LYS A 325 -100.01 -86.19 15.30
C LYS A 325 -101.35 -85.79 15.92
N GLN A 326 -101.61 -84.49 16.06
CA GLN A 326 -102.90 -84.00 16.56
C GLN A 326 -104.05 -84.43 15.63
N GLY A 327 -103.91 -84.20 14.32
CA GLY A 327 -104.92 -84.59 13.33
C GLY A 327 -105.18 -86.09 13.30
N GLN A 328 -104.12 -86.90 13.45
CA GLN A 328 -104.22 -88.35 13.61
C GLN A 328 -105.05 -88.72 14.86
N LEU A 329 -104.70 -88.17 16.02
CA LEU A 329 -105.41 -88.42 17.28
C LEU A 329 -106.88 -87.96 17.24
N GLU A 330 -107.17 -86.82 16.61
CA GLU A 330 -108.55 -86.34 16.40
C GLU A 330 -109.33 -87.27 15.46
N GLY A 331 -108.66 -87.82 14.44
CA GLY A 331 -109.19 -88.84 13.54
C GLY A 331 -109.55 -90.12 14.28
N ASP A 332 -108.61 -90.63 15.06
CA ASP A 332 -108.76 -91.83 15.90
C ASP A 332 -109.90 -91.64 16.93
N LEU A 333 -109.98 -90.46 17.56
CA LEU A 333 -111.06 -90.11 18.49
C LEU A 333 -112.43 -90.10 17.80
N ARG A 334 -112.54 -89.49 16.60
CA ARG A 334 -113.79 -89.49 15.82
C ARG A 334 -114.22 -90.90 15.43
N ALA A 335 -113.27 -91.74 15.01
CA ALA A 335 -113.53 -93.14 14.68
C ALA A 335 -114.06 -93.91 15.90
N ALA A 336 -113.38 -93.77 17.04
CA ALA A 336 -113.81 -94.37 18.31
C ALA A 336 -115.21 -93.89 18.76
N LEU A 337 -115.53 -92.60 18.58
CA LEU A 337 -116.86 -92.07 18.88
C LEU A 337 -117.95 -92.64 17.97
N GLN A 338 -117.68 -92.85 16.67
CA GLN A 338 -118.62 -93.48 15.74
C GLN A 338 -118.84 -94.95 16.09
N GLU A 339 -117.77 -95.69 16.38
CA GLU A 339 -117.85 -97.09 16.84
C GLU A 339 -118.64 -97.20 18.14
N LYS A 340 -118.38 -96.29 19.09
CA LYS A 340 -119.14 -96.15 20.33
C LYS A 340 -120.63 -95.97 20.03
N LYS A 341 -121.00 -95.03 19.15
CA LYS A 341 -122.39 -94.75 18.78
C LYS A 341 -123.08 -95.96 18.13
N CYS A 342 -122.43 -96.63 17.19
CA CYS A 342 -122.96 -97.86 16.58
C CYS A 342 -123.19 -98.96 17.63
N SER A 343 -122.29 -99.06 18.61
CA SER A 343 -122.44 -99.98 19.74
C SER A 343 -123.60 -99.58 20.67
N GLU A 344 -123.77 -98.30 20.97
CA GLU A 344 -124.92 -97.76 21.71
C GLU A 344 -126.24 -98.08 20.98
N GLU A 345 -126.32 -97.84 19.67
CA GLU A 345 -127.49 -98.20 18.84
C GLU A 345 -127.77 -99.71 18.89
N LYS A 346 -126.74 -100.55 18.80
CA LYS A 346 -126.87 -102.01 18.95
C LYS A 346 -127.40 -102.40 20.32
N ILE A 347 -126.94 -101.73 21.38
CA ILE A 347 -127.42 -101.93 22.75
C ILE A 347 -128.90 -101.54 22.86
N GLU A 348 -129.32 -100.38 22.35
CA GLU A 348 -130.73 -99.96 22.34
C GLU A 348 -131.62 -100.96 21.59
N ILE A 349 -131.19 -101.45 20.42
CA ILE A 349 -131.91 -102.50 19.68
C ILE A 349 -132.05 -103.77 20.53
N LEU A 350 -130.97 -104.18 21.21
CA LEU A 350 -130.99 -105.36 22.08
C LEU A 350 -131.90 -105.14 23.29
N GLN A 351 -131.87 -103.98 23.93
CA GLN A 351 -132.77 -103.61 25.02
C GLN A 351 -134.23 -103.60 24.57
N GLY A 352 -134.55 -103.00 23.43
CA GLY A 352 -135.92 -103.01 22.88
C GLY A 352 -136.41 -104.43 22.55
N LYS A 353 -135.53 -105.31 22.05
CA LYS A 353 -135.83 -106.74 21.87
C LYS A 353 -136.09 -107.43 23.20
N ILE A 354 -135.28 -107.15 24.23
CA ILE A 354 -135.50 -107.68 25.58
C ILE A 354 -136.85 -107.22 26.11
N SER A 355 -137.19 -105.93 26.04
CA SER A 355 -138.50 -105.42 26.48
C SER A 355 -139.67 -106.07 25.72
N LEU A 356 -139.56 -106.31 24.41
CA LEU A 356 -140.59 -107.04 23.66
C LEU A 356 -140.73 -108.50 24.12
N LEU A 357 -139.62 -109.17 24.42
CA LEU A 357 -139.61 -110.53 24.96
C LEU A 357 -140.18 -110.56 26.38
N GLU A 358 -139.87 -109.57 27.22
CA GLU A 358 -140.46 -109.37 28.54
C GLU A 358 -141.97 -109.14 28.44
N ASP A 359 -142.45 -108.31 27.51
CA ASP A 359 -143.88 -108.10 27.23
C ASP A 359 -144.58 -109.37 26.72
N GLN A 360 -143.90 -110.18 25.89
CA GLN A 360 -144.42 -111.48 25.47
C GLN A 360 -144.48 -112.47 26.64
N LEU A 361 -143.48 -112.48 27.51
CA LEU A 361 -143.47 -113.25 28.76
C LEU A 361 -144.56 -112.77 29.72
N ALA A 362 -144.81 -111.46 29.82
CA ALA A 362 -145.88 -110.89 30.63
C ALA A 362 -147.26 -111.23 30.06
N LYS A 363 -147.46 -111.20 28.73
CA LYS A 363 -148.69 -111.68 28.08
C LYS A 363 -148.89 -113.19 28.24
N LEU A 364 -147.81 -113.98 28.21
CA LEU A 364 -147.85 -115.39 28.58
C LEU A 364 -148.19 -115.55 30.07
N GLY A 365 -147.74 -114.65 30.94
CA GLY A 365 -148.13 -114.56 32.36
C GLY A 365 -149.61 -114.22 32.56
N ASP A 366 -150.11 -113.19 31.89
CA ASP A 366 -151.51 -112.72 31.95
C ASP A 366 -152.48 -113.69 31.23
N CYS A 367 -152.02 -114.44 30.23
CA CYS A 367 -152.76 -115.54 29.59
C CYS A 367 -152.57 -116.91 30.27
N SER A 368 -151.75 -117.04 31.33
CA SER A 368 -151.50 -118.32 32.02
C SER A 368 -152.00 -118.41 33.47
N THR A 369 -152.75 -117.44 33.95
CA THR A 369 -153.58 -117.60 35.15
C THR A 369 -155.05 -117.48 34.72
N GLN A 370 -155.83 -118.52 34.48
CA GLN A 370 -155.81 -119.86 35.06
C GLN A 370 -156.92 -120.67 34.38
N GLU A 371 -156.59 -121.55 33.44
CA GLU A 371 -157.39 -122.76 33.20
C GLU A 371 -156.50 -123.99 33.37
N LYS A 372 -157.04 -124.91 34.16
CA LYS A 372 -156.39 -126.12 34.66
C LYS A 372 -156.23 -127.15 33.55
N GLY A 373 -155.04 -127.75 33.52
CA GLY A 373 -154.85 -129.18 33.24
C GLY A 373 -154.95 -129.59 31.77
N GLU A 374 -153.85 -130.08 31.22
CA GLU A 374 -153.67 -131.52 30.97
C GLU A 374 -152.26 -131.81 30.44
N VAL A 375 -151.84 -133.02 30.75
CA VAL A 375 -150.53 -133.63 30.59
C VAL A 375 -150.26 -134.01 29.13
N MET A 376 -149.04 -133.76 28.63
CA MET A 376 -148.23 -134.59 27.71
C MET A 376 -146.99 -133.75 27.33
N GLY A 377 -145.75 -134.22 27.25
CA GLY A 377 -145.11 -135.53 27.38
C GLY A 377 -143.60 -135.34 27.15
N ASP A 378 -142.80 -136.32 27.58
CA ASP A 378 -141.35 -136.34 27.43
C ASP A 378 -140.88 -136.37 25.96
N ILE A 379 -139.86 -135.56 25.62
CA ILE A 379 -138.80 -135.95 24.65
C ILE A 379 -137.43 -135.50 25.19
N LEU A 380 -136.52 -136.47 25.18
CA LEU A 380 -135.14 -136.48 25.65
C LEU A 380 -134.14 -135.61 24.85
N LYS A 381 -133.16 -135.08 25.60
CA LYS A 381 -131.70 -135.02 25.39
C LYS A 381 -131.12 -135.08 23.96
N VAL A 382 -130.24 -134.12 23.64
CA VAL A 382 -128.75 -134.26 23.59
C VAL A 382 -128.12 -132.94 24.04
#